data_AF-A0A529X669-F1
#
_entry.id   AF-A0A529X669-F1
#
_cell.length_a   1.000
_cell.length_b   1.000
_cell.length_c   1.000
_cell.angle_alpha   90.00
_cell.angle_beta   90.00
_cell.angle_gamma   90.00
#
_symmetry.space_group_name_H-M   'P 1'
#
loop_
_entity.id
_entity.type
_entity.pdbx_description
1 polymer ?
#
loop_
_entity_poly.entity_id
_entity_poly.type
_entity_poly.pdbx_seq_one_letter_code
_entity_poly.pdbx_strand_id
1 'polypeptide(L)'
;MRRFLPQTLPAWVLLIVIAGLMLSQVATLYIVARDRAAANGVVDLYRLNDRAYSLVQLMHDATPEERKATASGLFNSTYALTVSDTPAVT
;
A
#
# COMPACT_ATOMS: atom_id res chain seq x y z
N MET A 1 42.77 -20.00 -15.47
CA MET A 1 41.70 -20.28 -14.48
C MET A 1 41.74 -19.20 -13.41
N ARG A 2 40.70 -18.37 -13.31
CA ARG A 2 40.65 -17.23 -12.38
C ARG A 2 40.23 -17.76 -11.00
N ARG A 3 41.12 -17.71 -10.02
CA ARG A 3 40.82 -18.18 -8.65
C ARG A 3 39.80 -17.24 -8.01
N PHE A 4 38.62 -17.77 -7.69
CA PHE A 4 37.52 -17.03 -7.04
C PHE A 4 37.69 -16.90 -5.52
N LEU A 5 38.60 -17.68 -4.92
CA LEU A 5 38.80 -17.73 -3.47
C LEU A 5 40.14 -17.07 -3.10
N PRO A 6 40.16 -16.23 -2.04
CA PRO A 6 41.38 -15.58 -1.60
C PRO A 6 42.39 -16.59 -1.05
N GLN A 7 43.66 -16.41 -1.37
CA GLN A 7 44.74 -17.32 -0.98
C GLN A 7 45.40 -16.96 0.35
N THR A 8 45.10 -15.79 0.90
CA THR A 8 45.74 -15.24 2.10
C THR A 8 44.72 -14.98 3.20
N LEU A 9 45.12 -15.18 4.45
CA LEU A 9 44.27 -14.90 5.63
C LEU A 9 43.70 -13.47 5.65
N PRO A 10 44.49 -12.41 5.36
CA PRO A 10 43.95 -11.04 5.35
C PRO A 10 42.83 -10.83 4.32
N ALA A 11 42.92 -11.48 3.15
CA ALA A 11 41.91 -11.35 2.12
C ALA A 11 40.59 -12.04 2.49
N TRP A 12 40.63 -13.12 3.29
CA TRP A 12 39.44 -13.73 3.89
C TRP A 12 38.77 -12.79 4.90
N VAL A 13 39.55 -12.15 5.76
CA VAL A 13 39.01 -11.17 6.73
C VAL A 13 38.33 -10.01 6.00
N LEU A 14 38.96 -9.48 4.95
CA LEU A 14 38.38 -8.41 4.15
C LEU A 14 37.04 -8.83 3.52
N LEU A 15 36.97 -10.05 2.97
CA LEU A 15 35.75 -10.57 2.37
C LEU A 15 34.62 -10.66 3.41
N ILE A 16 34.90 -11.16 4.60
CA ILE A 16 33.93 -11.25 5.70
C ILE A 16 33.43 -9.85 6.11
N VAL A 17 34.35 -8.87 6.22
CA VAL A 17 33.97 -7.49 6.55
C VAL A 17 33.06 -6.89 5.48
N ILE A 18 33.41 -7.06 4.20
CA ILE A 18 32.57 -6.58 3.09
C ILE A 18 31.20 -7.25 3.11
N ALA A 19 31.14 -8.57 3.32
CA ALA A 19 29.89 -9.30 3.40
C ALA A 19 29.02 -8.80 4.57
N GLY A 20 29.64 -8.55 5.74
CA GLY A 20 28.95 -7.97 6.90
C GLY A 20 28.39 -6.58 6.60
N LEU A 21 29.19 -5.71 5.98
CA LEU A 21 28.76 -4.36 5.58
C LEU A 21 27.62 -4.41 4.57
N MET A 22 27.70 -5.27 3.56
CA MET A 22 26.63 -5.47 2.59
C MET A 22 25.35 -5.96 3.27
N LEU A 23 25.46 -6.91 4.20
CA LEU A 23 24.30 -7.44 4.92
C LEU A 23 23.64 -6.33 5.78
N SER A 24 24.44 -5.51 6.46
CA SER A 24 23.94 -4.35 7.20
C SER A 24 23.20 -3.37 6.29
N GLN A 25 23.75 -3.07 5.11
CA GLN A 25 23.10 -2.18 4.15
C GLN A 25 21.77 -2.74 3.64
N VAL A 26 21.73 -4.02 3.27
CA VAL A 26 20.50 -4.68 2.82
C VAL A 26 19.45 -4.69 3.92
N ALA A 27 19.83 -4.99 5.16
CA ALA A 27 18.92 -4.98 6.30
C ALA A 27 18.32 -3.59 6.53
N THR A 28 19.15 -2.53 6.51
CA THR A 28 18.67 -1.15 6.66
C THR A 28 17.70 -0.77 5.54
N LEU A 29 18.05 -1.06 4.28
CA LEU A 29 17.18 -0.77 3.14
C LEU A 29 15.85 -1.53 3.22
N TYR A 30 15.89 -2.79 3.64
CA TYR A 30 14.70 -3.62 3.80
C TYR A 30 13.76 -3.05 4.87
N ILE A 31 14.30 -2.65 6.03
CA ILE A 31 13.51 -2.03 7.11
C ILE A 31 12.82 -0.75 6.60
N VAL A 32 13.58 0.16 5.99
CA VAL A 32 13.02 1.42 5.47
C VAL A 32 11.97 1.18 4.40
N ALA A 33 12.17 0.21 3.51
CA ALA A 33 11.20 -0.15 2.47
C ALA A 33 9.91 -0.71 3.09
N ARG A 34 10.03 -1.57 4.11
CA ARG A 34 8.87 -2.14 4.82
C ARG A 34 8.08 -1.08 5.56
N ASP A 35 8.76 -0.17 6.26
CA ASP A 35 8.12 0.92 6.99
C ASP A 35 7.40 1.88 6.04
N ARG A 36 8.01 2.22 4.91
CA ARG A 36 7.36 3.03 3.87
C ARG A 36 6.14 2.34 3.27
N ALA A 37 6.19 1.03 3.03
CA ALA A 37 5.04 0.29 2.52
C ALA A 37 3.87 0.29 3.52
N ALA A 38 4.16 0.11 4.81
CA ALA A 38 3.15 0.19 5.87
C ALA A 38 2.55 1.60 5.97
N ALA A 39 3.39 2.64 5.94
CA ALA A 39 2.94 4.03 5.98
C ALA A 39 2.09 4.41 4.75
N ASN A 40 2.50 3.99 3.56
CA ASN A 40 1.74 4.23 2.33
C ASN A 40 0.37 3.55 2.37
N GLY A 41 0.27 2.34 2.91
CA GLY A 41 -1.02 1.65 3.07
C GLY A 41 -2.04 2.46 3.87
N VAL A 42 -1.60 3.14 4.94
CA VAL A 42 -2.48 4.02 5.73
C VAL A 42 -2.91 5.24 4.92
N VAL A 43 -2.00 5.90 4.20
CA VAL A 43 -2.34 7.07 3.36
C VAL A 43 -3.30 6.69 2.25
N ASP A 44 -3.14 5.51 1.65
CA ASP A 44 -4.01 5.03 0.58
C ASP A 44 -5.42 4.71 1.10
N LEU A 45 -5.54 4.18 2.32
CA LEU A 45 -6.84 4.02 2.99
C LEU A 45 -7.51 5.39 3.26
N TYR A 46 -6.75 6.39 3.71
CA TYR A 46 -7.27 7.75 3.89
C TYR A 46 -7.73 8.37 2.57
N ARG A 47 -6.94 8.24 1.50
CA ARG A 47 -7.32 8.73 0.16
C ARG A 47 -8.55 8.01 -0.37
N LEU A 48 -8.70 6.72 -0.10
CA LEU A 48 -9.89 5.97 -0.47
C LEU A 48 -11.13 6.48 0.28
N ASN A 49 -10.98 6.75 1.59
CA ASN A 49 -12.05 7.33 2.39
C ASN A 49 -12.46 8.72 1.87
N ASP A 50 -11.49 9.58 1.55
CA ASP A 50 -11.75 10.92 1.00
C ASP A 50 -12.49 10.89 -0.35
N ARG A 51 -12.12 9.94 -1.22
CA ARG A 51 -12.85 9.68 -2.48
C ARG A 51 -14.27 9.17 -2.22
N ALA A 52 -14.46 8.28 -1.25
CA ALA A 52 -15.78 7.80 -0.87
C ALA A 52 -16.65 8.94 -0.31
N TYR A 53 -16.07 9.81 0.51
CA TYR A 53 -16.74 11.00 1.03
C TYR A 53 -17.13 11.98 -0.10
N SER A 54 -16.22 12.22 -1.04
CA SER A 54 -16.48 13.04 -2.24
C SER A 54 -17.61 12.45 -3.09
N LEU A 55 -17.67 11.13 -3.24
CA LEU A 55 -18.76 10.44 -3.94
C LEU A 55 -20.10 10.63 -3.22
N VAL A 56 -20.12 10.53 -1.88
CA VAL A 56 -21.33 10.78 -1.08
C VAL A 56 -21.80 12.22 -1.22
N GLN A 57 -20.88 13.20 -1.20
CA GLN A 57 -21.22 14.60 -1.45
C GLN A 57 -21.81 14.80 -2.86
N LEU A 58 -21.22 14.20 -3.89
CA LEU A 58 -21.76 14.26 -5.25
C LEU A 58 -23.16 13.64 -5.34
N MET A 59 -23.40 12.53 -4.64
CA MET A 59 -24.71 11.88 -4.60
C MET A 59 -25.74 12.64 -3.76
N HIS A 60 -25.32 13.53 -2.86
CA HIS A 60 -26.22 14.33 -2.02
C HIS A 60 -27.12 15.25 -2.85
N ASP A 61 -26.54 15.88 -3.89
CA ASP A 61 -27.27 16.80 -4.77
C ASP A 61 -28.11 16.08 -5.85
N ALA A 62 -27.96 14.75 -5.98
CA ALA A 62 -28.68 13.95 -6.96
C ALA A 62 -30.08 13.54 -6.49
N THR A 63 -31.01 13.43 -7.44
CA THR A 63 -32.38 12.97 -7.18
C THR A 63 -32.40 11.53 -6.65
N PRO A 64 -33.45 11.11 -5.90
CA PRO A 64 -33.53 9.75 -5.37
C PRO A 64 -33.48 8.68 -6.46
N GLU A 65 -34.06 8.92 -7.64
CA GLU A 65 -33.97 8.00 -8.78
C GLU A 65 -32.53 7.89 -9.31
N GLU A 66 -31.82 9.01 -9.47
CA GLU A 66 -30.43 9.04 -9.95
C GLU A 66 -29.44 8.40 -8.97
N ARG A 67 -29.68 8.54 -7.66
CA ARG A 67 -28.91 7.84 -6.62
C ARG A 67 -29.06 6.33 -6.72
N LYS A 68 -30.28 5.83 -6.95
CA LYS A 68 -30.55 4.40 -7.11
C LYS A 68 -29.90 3.84 -8.37
N ALA A 69 -29.91 4.60 -9.47
CA ALA A 69 -29.22 4.23 -10.72
C ALA A 69 -27.68 4.24 -10.58
N THR A 70 -27.13 5.20 -9.84
CA THR A 70 -25.69 5.28 -9.58
C THR A 70 -25.23 4.14 -8.66
N ALA A 71 -26.02 3.80 -7.64
CA ALA A 71 -25.74 2.70 -6.71
C ALA A 71 -25.73 1.33 -7.42
N SER A 72 -26.67 1.10 -8.34
CA SER A 72 -26.70 -0.13 -9.14
C SER A 72 -25.53 -0.18 -10.13
N GLY A 73 -25.08 0.96 -10.66
CA GLY A 73 -23.88 1.06 -11.50
C GLY A 73 -22.56 0.81 -10.76
N LEU A 74 -22.50 1.11 -9.47
CA LEU A 74 -21.35 0.81 -8.60
C LEU A 74 -21.34 -0.62 -8.05
N PHE A 75 -22.41 -1.39 -8.26
CA PHE A 75 -22.51 -2.77 -7.78
C PHE A 75 -21.47 -3.66 -8.48
N ASN A 76 -20.67 -4.38 -7.70
CA ASN A 76 -19.72 -5.37 -8.20
C ASN A 76 -19.96 -6.69 -7.45
N SER A 77 -19.79 -7.85 -8.10
CA SER A 77 -19.97 -9.17 -7.47
C SER A 77 -19.08 -9.41 -6.25
N THR A 78 -17.98 -8.66 -6.12
CA THR A 78 -17.07 -8.70 -4.98
C THR A 78 -17.48 -7.75 -3.84
N TYR A 79 -18.25 -6.70 -4.15
CA TYR A 79 -18.66 -5.66 -3.20
C TYR A 79 -20.14 -5.31 -3.40
N ALA A 80 -20.99 -5.89 -2.57
CA ALA A 80 -22.41 -5.55 -2.55
C ALA A 80 -22.58 -4.13 -1.98
N LEU A 81 -22.88 -3.17 -2.85
CA LEU A 81 -23.21 -1.80 -2.48
C LEU A 81 -24.74 -1.64 -2.47
N THR A 82 -25.31 -1.12 -1.39
CA THR A 82 -26.74 -0.78 -1.31
C THR A 82 -26.87 0.65 -0.77
N VAL A 83 -27.84 1.41 -1.29
CA VAL A 83 -28.16 2.76 -0.82
C VAL A 83 -29.47 2.70 -0.05
N SER A 84 -29.43 3.09 1.22
CA SER A 84 -30.61 3.22 2.06
C SER A 84 -31.28 4.58 1.84
N ASP A 85 -32.61 4.61 1.88
CA ASP A 85 -33.39 5.84 1.89
C ASP A 85 -33.37 6.53 3.28
N THR A 86 -32.79 5.88 4.30
CA THR A 86 -32.57 6.44 5.64
C THR A 86 -31.13 6.87 5.87
N PRO A 87 -30.88 8.07 6.44
CA PRO A 87 -29.53 8.52 6.76
C PRO A 87 -28.90 7.61 7.82
N ALA A 88 -27.65 7.21 7.59
CA ALA A 88 -26.90 6.37 8.55
C ALA A 88 -26.39 7.17 9.76
N VAL A 89 -26.36 8.50 9.67
CA VAL A 89 -25.95 9.41 10.73
C VAL A 89 -26.99 10.53 10.82
N THR A 90 -27.60 10.67 11.99
CA THR A 90 -28.52 11.75 12.37
C THR A 90 -27.79 12.87 13.07
#